data_AF-A0AAD4ZCC7-F1
#
_entry.id   AF-A0AAD4ZCC7-F1
#
_cell.length_a   1.000
_cell.length_b   1.000
_cell.length_c   1.000
_cell.angle_alpha   90.00
_cell.angle_beta   90.00
_cell.angle_gamma   90.00
#
_symmetry.space_group_name_H-M   'P 1'
#
loop_
_entity.id
_entity.type
_entity.pdbx_description
1 polymer ?
#
loop_
_entity_poly.entity_id
_entity_poly.type
_entity_poly.pdbx_seq_one_letter_code
_entity_poly.pdbx_strand_id
1 'polypeptide(L)'
;MPDVTESSSSTPIMTVHIESSTNLPMRFKLNGSNYEIWASMIELHATTQGKLGYLTGDTDAFDSQDPKFGKWKIADAIVKSWMLRTMEPDLLNMFHTLPTAKEIWDADNQMFCDGSDISQLYEL
;
A
#
# COMPACT_ATOMS: atom_id res chain seq x y z
N MET A 1 31.95 -31.45 -37.39
CA MET A 1 30.86 -30.77 -36.65
C MET A 1 31.49 -29.59 -35.93
N PRO A 2 31.07 -28.34 -36.17
CA PRO A 2 31.54 -27.20 -35.40
C PRO A 2 30.77 -27.05 -34.09
N ASP A 3 31.51 -26.69 -33.05
CA ASP A 3 31.12 -26.41 -31.67
C ASP A 3 30.24 -25.14 -31.60
N VAL A 4 29.06 -25.24 -30.98
CA VAL A 4 28.13 -24.11 -30.81
C VAL A 4 28.48 -23.44 -29.50
N THR A 5 29.20 -22.33 -29.58
CA THR A 5 29.45 -21.44 -28.45
C THR A 5 28.15 -20.71 -28.11
N GLU A 6 27.50 -21.13 -27.03
CA GLU A 6 26.30 -20.50 -26.48
C GLU A 6 26.67 -19.15 -25.85
N SER A 7 26.35 -18.06 -26.56
CA SER A 7 26.56 -16.70 -26.07
C SER A 7 25.47 -16.35 -25.07
N SER A 8 25.77 -16.47 -23.77
CA SER A 8 24.86 -16.03 -22.70
C SER A 8 24.77 -14.50 -22.70
N SER A 9 23.71 -13.98 -23.31
CA SER A 9 23.31 -12.58 -23.22
C SER A 9 22.83 -12.28 -21.80
N SER A 10 23.67 -11.65 -20.98
CA SER A 10 23.26 -11.11 -19.68
C SER A 10 22.49 -9.80 -19.90
N THR A 11 21.18 -9.80 -19.63
CA THR A 11 20.37 -8.59 -19.68
C THR A 11 20.74 -7.66 -18.52
N PRO A 12 20.95 -6.35 -18.74
CA PRO A 12 21.23 -5.43 -17.66
C PRO A 12 19.97 -5.22 -16.82
N ILE A 13 20.06 -5.56 -15.53
CA ILE A 13 19.03 -5.24 -14.53
C ILE A 13 19.05 -3.71 -14.33
N MET A 14 18.06 -3.01 -14.89
CA MET A 14 17.85 -1.59 -14.58
C MET A 14 17.35 -1.47 -13.13
N THR A 15 18.25 -1.06 -12.24
CA THR A 15 17.86 -0.68 -10.88
C THR A 15 17.28 0.74 -10.95
N VAL A 16 15.96 0.86 -10.93
CA VAL A 16 15.31 2.17 -10.81
C VAL A 16 15.45 2.62 -9.36
N HIS A 17 16.31 3.61 -9.13
CA HIS A 17 16.43 4.25 -7.82
C HIS A 17 15.25 5.22 -7.65
N ILE A 18 14.19 4.77 -6.99
CA ILE A 18 13.05 5.61 -6.65
C ILE A 18 13.34 6.25 -5.30
N GLU A 19 13.60 7.57 -5.30
CA GLU A 19 13.59 8.33 -4.06
C GLU A 19 12.17 8.28 -3.47
N SER A 20 12.06 7.83 -2.22
CA SER A 20 10.75 7.69 -1.58
C SER A 20 10.15 9.06 -1.30
N SER A 21 9.21 9.51 -2.15
CA SER A 21 8.48 10.74 -1.89
C SER A 21 7.38 10.48 -0.88
N THR A 22 7.34 11.26 0.19
CA THR A 22 6.22 11.28 1.14
C THR A 22 5.09 12.20 0.68
N ASN A 23 5.29 12.97 -0.39
CA ASN A 23 4.30 13.90 -0.91
C ASN A 23 3.42 13.21 -1.95
N LEU A 24 2.14 13.04 -1.63
CA LEU A 24 1.15 12.61 -2.62
C LEU A 24 0.77 13.79 -3.51
N PRO A 25 0.66 13.60 -4.83
CA PRO A 25 0.22 14.65 -5.76
C PRO A 25 -1.30 14.95 -5.64
N MET A 26 -2.01 14.29 -4.74
CA MET A 26 -3.44 14.50 -4.52
C MET A 26 -3.70 15.80 -3.74
N ARG A 27 -4.64 16.61 -4.25
CA ARG A 27 -5.07 17.87 -3.61
C ARG A 27 -6.42 17.76 -2.88
N PHE A 28 -7.05 16.59 -2.92
CA PHE A 28 -8.33 16.32 -2.28
C PHE A 28 -8.16 15.24 -1.21
N LYS A 29 -9.08 15.20 -0.25
CA LYS A 29 -9.15 14.19 0.80
C LYS A 29 -10.29 13.22 0.54
N LEU A 30 -10.14 11.99 1.02
CA LEU A 30 -11.20 10.98 1.08
C LEU A 30 -12.33 11.51 1.96
N ASN A 31 -13.52 11.66 1.40
CA ASN A 31 -14.72 12.15 2.07
C ASN A 31 -15.90 11.17 1.93
N GLY A 32 -15.60 9.94 1.52
CA GLY A 32 -16.54 8.84 1.30
C GLY A 32 -17.26 8.82 -0.06
N SER A 33 -17.41 9.96 -0.73
CA SER A 33 -18.01 9.99 -2.08
C SER A 33 -17.00 9.74 -3.20
N ASN A 34 -15.71 9.88 -2.90
CA ASN A 34 -14.60 9.82 -3.85
C ASN A 34 -13.68 8.62 -3.64
N TYR A 35 -14.17 7.56 -2.98
CA TYR A 35 -13.38 6.38 -2.64
C TYR A 35 -12.68 5.76 -3.86
N GLU A 36 -13.40 5.51 -4.96
CA GLU A 36 -12.81 4.89 -6.17
C GLU A 36 -11.62 5.68 -6.73
N ILE A 37 -11.75 7.00 -6.80
CA ILE A 37 -10.70 7.90 -7.31
C ILE A 37 -9.53 7.94 -6.32
N TRP A 38 -9.82 8.01 -5.02
CA TRP A 38 -8.82 8.03 -3.97
C TRP A 38 -8.02 6.72 -3.93
N ALA A 39 -8.71 5.57 -3.95
CA ALA A 39 -8.11 4.24 -3.95
C ALA A 39 -7.18 4.07 -5.15
N SER A 40 -7.65 4.43 -6.36
CA SER A 40 -6.84 4.40 -7.58
C SER A 40 -5.55 5.24 -7.48
N MET A 41 -5.61 6.40 -6.83
CA MET A 41 -4.45 7.27 -6.65
C MET A 41 -3.46 6.72 -5.61
N ILE A 42 -3.95 6.12 -4.54
CA ILE A 42 -3.11 5.45 -3.53
C ILE A 42 -2.40 4.25 -4.14
N GLU A 43 -3.11 3.39 -4.87
CA GLU A 43 -2.52 2.24 -5.59
C GLU A 43 -1.48 2.69 -6.62
N LEU A 44 -1.80 3.71 -7.41
CA LEU A 44 -0.88 4.27 -8.39
C LEU A 44 0.39 4.78 -7.69
N HIS A 45 0.24 5.55 -6.62
CA HIS A 45 1.39 6.07 -5.88
C HIS A 45 2.23 4.94 -5.28
N ALA A 46 1.61 3.96 -4.61
CA ALA A 46 2.29 2.80 -4.06
C ALA A 46 3.03 2.00 -5.14
N THR A 47 2.45 1.86 -6.33
CA THR A 47 3.10 1.22 -7.49
C THR A 47 4.33 2.00 -7.92
N THR A 48 4.24 3.33 -8.08
CA THR A 48 5.41 4.16 -8.43
C THR A 48 6.53 4.11 -7.40
N GLN A 49 6.20 3.76 -6.15
CA GLN A 49 7.13 3.68 -5.03
C GLN A 49 7.62 2.25 -4.75
N GLY A 50 7.15 1.25 -5.52
CA GLY A 50 7.46 -0.17 -5.28
C GLY A 50 6.93 -0.69 -3.94
N LYS A 51 5.79 -0.15 -3.45
CA LYS A 51 5.17 -0.49 -2.16
C LYS A 51 3.75 -1.04 -2.27
N LEU A 52 3.31 -1.43 -3.47
CA LEU A 52 1.95 -1.96 -3.69
C LEU A 52 1.65 -3.17 -2.78
N GLY A 53 2.64 -4.03 -2.53
CA GLY A 53 2.50 -5.21 -1.68
C GLY A 53 2.12 -4.92 -0.21
N TYR A 54 2.31 -3.69 0.28
CA TYR A 54 1.86 -3.29 1.61
C TYR A 54 0.35 -2.99 1.68
N LEU A 55 -0.29 -2.75 0.52
CA LEU A 55 -1.75 -2.61 0.40
C LEU A 55 -2.41 -3.97 0.17
N THR A 56 -1.90 -4.74 -0.81
CA THR A 56 -2.48 -6.04 -1.19
C THR A 56 -2.22 -7.13 -0.16
N GLY A 57 -1.15 -7.03 0.61
CA GLY A 57 -0.68 -8.08 1.52
C GLY A 57 0.33 -9.03 0.89
N ASP A 58 0.77 -8.79 -0.35
CA ASP A 58 1.84 -9.59 -0.96
C ASP A 58 3.19 -9.41 -0.26
N THR A 59 3.34 -8.36 0.55
CA THR A 59 4.51 -8.14 1.41
C THR A 59 4.16 -8.49 2.85
N ASP A 60 4.33 -9.76 3.21
CA ASP A 60 4.10 -10.24 4.57
C ASP A 60 4.98 -9.51 5.60
N ALA A 61 4.40 -9.30 6.79
CA ALA A 61 5.18 -8.88 7.94
C ALA A 61 6.21 -9.95 8.27
N PHE A 62 7.49 -9.57 8.22
CA PHE A 62 8.57 -10.46 8.68
C PHE A 62 8.41 -10.74 10.18
N ASP A 63 8.96 -11.88 10.64
CA ASP A 63 9.07 -12.16 12.07
C ASP A 63 9.82 -11.01 12.76
N SER A 64 9.41 -10.66 13.98
CA SER A 64 10.05 -9.64 14.81
C SER A 64 11.57 -9.82 14.99
N GLN A 65 12.08 -11.05 14.87
CA GLN A 65 13.49 -11.41 14.96
C GLN A 65 14.23 -11.29 13.62
N ASP A 66 13.53 -11.09 12.49
CA ASP A 66 14.17 -10.89 11.19
C ASP A 66 14.81 -9.50 11.13
N PRO A 67 16.11 -9.39 10.78
CA PRO A 67 16.78 -8.11 10.58
C PRO A 67 16.08 -7.16 9.58
N LYS A 68 15.24 -7.68 8.69
CA LYS A 68 14.45 -6.93 7.71
C LYS A 68 13.15 -6.35 8.28
N PHE A 69 12.69 -6.83 9.45
CA PHE A 69 11.45 -6.37 10.09
C PHE A 69 11.44 -4.86 10.30
N GLY A 70 12.55 -4.28 10.76
CA GLY A 70 12.67 -2.84 10.94
C GLY A 70 12.46 -2.04 9.65
N LYS A 71 13.00 -2.53 8.52
CA LYS A 71 12.81 -1.89 7.20
C LYS A 71 11.37 -2.02 6.71
N TRP A 72 10.77 -3.19 6.90
CA TRP A 72 9.36 -3.42 6.58
C TRP A 72 8.45 -2.47 7.38
N LYS A 73 8.67 -2.35 8.69
CA LYS A 73 7.89 -1.47 9.57
C LYS A 73 7.97 0.00 9.16
N ILE A 74 9.15 0.46 8.73
CA ILE A 74 9.31 1.82 8.20
C ILE A 74 8.52 1.99 6.90
N ALA A 75 8.60 1.03 5.98
CA ALA A 75 7.88 1.09 4.71
C ALA A 75 6.35 1.03 4.91
N ASP A 76 5.86 0.17 5.79
CA ASP A 76 4.46 0.09 6.19
C ASP A 76 3.98 1.41 6.80
N ALA A 77 4.74 1.99 7.73
CA ALA A 77 4.41 3.28 8.33
C ALA A 77 4.36 4.43 7.31
N ILE A 78 5.22 4.41 6.28
CA ILE A 78 5.18 5.38 5.18
C ILE A 78 3.86 5.24 4.41
N VAL A 79 3.48 4.03 4.02
CA VAL A 79 2.25 3.76 3.26
C VAL A 79 1.02 4.13 4.09
N LYS A 80 1.00 3.76 5.37
CA LYS A 80 -0.03 4.19 6.33
C LYS A 80 -0.14 5.72 6.43
N SER A 81 0.99 6.43 6.46
CA SER A 81 0.98 7.89 6.54
C SER A 81 0.37 8.56 5.30
N TRP A 82 0.47 7.93 4.13
CA TRP A 82 -0.15 8.41 2.89
C TRP A 82 -1.67 8.38 2.98
N MET A 83 -2.22 7.25 3.43
CA MET A 83 -3.66 7.08 3.59
C MET A 83 -4.20 8.04 4.64
N LEU A 84 -3.66 8.05 5.86
CA LEU A 84 -4.14 8.91 6.94
C LEU A 84 -4.09 10.40 6.60
N ARG A 85 -3.04 10.87 5.91
CA ARG A 85 -2.90 12.29 5.56
C ARG A 85 -3.91 12.73 4.50
N THR A 86 -4.42 11.78 3.72
CA THR A 86 -5.35 12.03 2.62
C THR A 86 -6.79 11.70 2.99
N MET A 87 -7.09 11.48 4.27
CA MET A 87 -8.44 11.31 4.80
C MET A 87 -8.98 12.60 5.42
N GLU A 88 -10.30 12.78 5.38
CA GLU A 88 -10.97 13.76 6.24
C GLU A 88 -10.89 13.35 7.72
N PRO A 89 -10.95 14.30 8.68
CA PRO A 89 -10.75 14.03 10.11
C PRO A 89 -11.58 12.89 10.69
N ASP A 90 -12.83 12.77 10.27
CA ASP A 90 -13.75 11.75 10.79
C ASP A 90 -13.28 10.33 10.42
N LEU A 91 -12.85 10.13 9.16
CA LEU A 91 -12.28 8.86 8.69
C LEU A 91 -10.92 8.59 9.32
N LEU A 92 -10.07 9.61 9.41
CA LEU A 92 -8.77 9.50 10.09
C LEU A 92 -8.96 9.00 11.53
N ASN A 93 -9.94 9.53 12.26
CA ASN A 93 -10.23 9.11 13.62
C ASN A 93 -10.66 7.63 13.70
N MET A 94 -11.37 7.11 12.71
CA MET A 94 -11.72 5.69 12.64
C MET A 94 -10.51 4.78 12.37
N PHE A 95 -9.61 5.18 11.48
CA PHE A 95 -8.57 4.29 10.96
C PHE A 95 -7.18 4.45 11.60
N HIS A 96 -6.90 5.55 12.31
CA HIS A 96 -5.53 5.82 12.83
C HIS A 96 -5.00 4.74 13.79
N THR A 97 -5.88 4.05 14.52
CA THR A 97 -5.54 3.01 15.48
C THR A 97 -5.17 1.68 14.83
N LEU A 98 -5.50 1.48 13.55
CA LEU A 98 -5.21 0.22 12.85
C LEU A 98 -3.70 0.02 12.70
N PRO A 99 -3.14 -1.13 13.07
CA PRO A 99 -1.69 -1.30 13.18
C PRO A 99 -0.91 -1.08 11.87
N THR A 100 -1.43 -1.57 10.75
CA THR A 100 -0.73 -1.65 9.46
C THR A 100 -1.41 -0.86 8.35
N ALA A 101 -0.67 -0.61 7.27
CA ALA A 101 -1.23 -0.03 6.05
C ALA A 101 -2.33 -0.92 5.43
N LYS A 102 -2.10 -2.23 5.44
CA LYS A 102 -3.06 -3.22 4.91
C LYS A 102 -4.39 -3.18 5.65
N GLU A 103 -4.38 -3.13 6.97
CA GLU A 103 -5.63 -3.10 7.75
C GLU A 103 -6.45 -1.84 7.46
N ILE A 104 -5.80 -0.68 7.26
CA ILE A 104 -6.49 0.54 6.83
C ILE A 104 -7.10 0.35 5.44
N TRP A 105 -6.32 -0.19 4.50
CA TRP A 105 -6.76 -0.45 3.14
C TRP A 105 -7.98 -1.39 3.07
N ASP A 106 -7.92 -2.51 3.78
CA ASP A 106 -8.99 -3.50 3.83
C ASP A 106 -10.24 -2.92 4.51
N ALA A 107 -10.08 -2.11 5.57
CA ALA A 107 -11.18 -1.47 6.28
C ALA A 107 -11.86 -0.36 5.45
N ASP A 108 -11.09 0.46 4.73
CA ASP A 108 -11.61 1.43 3.77
C ASP A 108 -12.41 0.71 2.67
N ASN A 109 -11.85 -0.35 2.10
CA ASN A 109 -12.52 -1.13 1.07
C ASN A 109 -13.81 -1.76 1.58
N GLN A 110 -13.82 -2.33 2.78
CA GLN A 110 -15.05 -2.83 3.38
C GLN A 110 -16.07 -1.72 3.63
N MET A 111 -15.66 -0.58 4.17
CA MET A 111 -16.57 0.53 4.47
C MET A 111 -17.26 1.10 3.22
N PHE A 112 -16.54 1.17 2.09
CA PHE A 112 -17.04 1.81 0.86
C PHE A 112 -17.54 0.83 -0.21
N CYS A 113 -17.03 -0.41 -0.26
CA CYS A 113 -17.49 -1.46 -1.18
C CYS A 113 -18.53 -2.39 -0.54
N ASP A 114 -18.39 -2.75 0.75
CA ASP A 114 -19.39 -3.56 1.48
C ASP A 114 -20.46 -2.69 2.17
N GLY A 115 -20.67 -1.45 1.72
CA GLY A 115 -21.79 -0.60 2.12
C GLY A 115 -23.19 -1.23 1.84
N SER A 116 -23.24 -2.42 1.25
CA SER A 116 -24.43 -3.28 1.19
C SER A 116 -24.60 -4.24 2.37
N ASP A 117 -23.57 -4.51 3.20
CA ASP A 117 -23.58 -5.58 4.22
C ASP A 117 -22.90 -5.22 5.56
N ILE A 118 -22.58 -3.95 5.83
CA ILE A 118 -22.15 -3.46 7.16
C ILE A 118 -23.19 -3.65 8.28
N SER A 119 -24.36 -4.20 7.99
CA SER A 119 -25.34 -4.61 9.01
C SER A 119 -24.89 -5.83 9.82
N GLN A 120 -23.85 -6.56 9.42
CA GLN A 120 -23.41 -7.79 10.10
C GLN A 120 -22.21 -7.60 11.05
N LEU A 121 -21.56 -6.44 11.08
CA LEU A 121 -20.38 -6.22 11.93
C LEU A 121 -20.74 -5.79 13.37
N TYR A 122 -22.00 -5.44 13.64
CA TYR A 122 -22.48 -4.98 14.95
C TYR A 122 -23.36 -6.00 15.70
N GLU A 123 -23.41 -7.26 15.26
CA GLU A 123 -24.00 -8.35 16.06
C GLU A 123 -22.89 -9.20 16.71
N LEU A 124 -22.36 -8.71 17.84
CA LEU A 124 -21.74 -9.56 18.86
C LEU A 124 -22.22 -9.16 20.26
#